data_AF-A0A8X7MQG7-F1
#
_entry.id   AF-A0A8X7MQG7-F1
#
_cell.length_a   1.000
_cell.length_b   1.000
_cell.length_c   1.000
_cell.angle_alpha   90.00
_cell.angle_beta   90.00
_cell.angle_gamma   90.00
#
_symmetry.space_group_name_H-M   'P 1'
#
loop_
_entity.id
_entity.type
_entity.pdbx_description
1 polymer ?
#
loop_
_entity_poly.entity_id
_entity_poly.type
_entity_poly.pdbx_seq_one_letter_code
_entity_poly.pdbx_strand_id
1 'polypeptide(L)' 'MSVVIADVDTDALSRAREELSKSTVGDATILAERSDVSKKAEVEKLKVKVASTFPSSNITLLMANAGVGGPTKASSDEG' A
#
# COMPACT_ATOMS: atom_id res chain seq x y z
N MET A 1 14.10 -5.98 4.87
CA MET A 1 12.96 -5.16 5.36
C MET A 1 11.69 -5.63 4.64
N SER A 2 10.49 -5.54 5.24
CA SER A 2 9.25 -5.95 4.58
C SER A 2 8.33 -4.76 4.41
N VAL A 3 7.79 -4.55 3.21
CA VAL A 3 6.85 -3.47 2.92
C VAL A 3 5.63 -4.06 2.25
N VAL A 4 4.46 -3.60 2.69
CA VAL A 4 3.17 -3.93 2.09
C VAL A 4 2.61 -2.64 1.49
N ILE A 5 2.29 -2.66 0.20
CA ILE A 5 1.54 -1.59 -0.46
C ILE A 5 0.19 -2.15 -0.89
N ALA A 6 -0.87 -1.41 -0.59
CA ALA A 6 -2.23 -1.79 -0.92
C ALA A 6 -2.99 -0.59 -1.49
N ASP A 7 -3.61 -0.80 -2.64
CA ASP A 7 -4.39 0.20 -3.37
C ASP A 7 -5.53 -0.50 -4.14
N VAL A 8 -6.50 0.27 -4.64
CA VAL A 8 -7.55 -0.22 -5.53
C VAL A 8 -7.10 -0.31 -6.98
N ASP A 9 -6.12 0.52 -7.39
CA ASP A 9 -5.57 0.57 -8.74
C ASP A 9 -4.42 -0.43 -8.93
N THR A 10 -4.67 -1.46 -9.74
CA THR A 10 -3.71 -2.54 -10.01
C THR A 10 -2.51 -2.09 -10.84
N ASP A 11 -2.68 -1.12 -11.73
CA ASP A 11 -1.62 -0.66 -12.62
C ASP A 11 -0.68 0.28 -11.86
N ALA A 12 -1.25 1.14 -11.01
CA ALA A 12 -0.47 1.94 -10.06
C ALA A 12 0.33 1.05 -9.10
N LEU A 13 -0.29 -0.02 -8.56
CA LEU A 13 0.39 -0.99 -7.70
C LEU A 13 1.56 -1.68 -8.40
N SER A 14 1.38 -2.11 -9.66
CA SER A 14 2.44 -2.77 -10.44
C SER A 14 3.63 -1.83 -10.65
N ARG A 15 3.37 -0.58 -11.02
CA ARG A 15 4.41 0.45 -11.20
C ARG A 15 5.12 0.77 -9.88
N ALA A 16 4.37 0.99 -8.80
CA ALA A 16 4.93 1.27 -7.49
C ALA A 16 5.81 0.10 -6.99
N ARG A 17 5.40 -1.15 -7.22
CA ARG A 17 6.23 -2.32 -6.91
C ARG A 17 7.54 -2.32 -7.68
N GLU A 18 7.48 -2.06 -8.99
CA GLU A 18 8.67 -2.00 -9.85
C GLU A 18 9.62 -0.88 -9.40
N GLU A 19 9.10 0.32 -9.15
CA GLU A 19 9.87 1.47 -8.67
C GLU A 19 10.51 1.19 -7.31
N LEU A 20 9.76 0.64 -6.36
CA LEU A 20 10.29 0.27 -5.04
C LEU A 20 11.38 -0.80 -5.13
N SER A 21 11.23 -1.75 -6.05
CA SER A 21 12.24 -2.80 -6.28
C SER A 21 13.55 -2.28 -6.90
N LYS A 22 13.48 -1.14 -7.62
CA LYS A 22 14.65 -0.47 -8.21
C LYS A 22 15.29 0.55 -7.28
N SER A 23 14.49 1.16 -6.40
CA SER A 23 14.97 2.11 -5.40
C SER A 23 15.81 1.39 -4.33
N THR A 24 16.82 2.08 -3.79
CA THR A 24 17.84 1.60 -2.83
C THR A 24 17.31 1.21 -1.45
N VAL A 25 16.05 0.78 -1.34
CA VAL A 25 15.53 0.09 -0.15
C VAL A 25 16.09 -1.34 -0.17
N GLY A 26 17.36 -1.48 0.22
CA GLY A 26 18.13 -2.72 0.20
C GLY A 26 17.34 -3.93 0.70
N ASP A 27 17.40 -5.01 -0.08
CA ASP A 27 16.80 -6.32 0.20
C ASP A 27 15.35 -6.27 0.73
N ALA A 28 14.59 -5.23 0.37
CA ALA A 28 13.22 -5.10 0.81
C ALA A 28 12.32 -6.07 0.05
N THR A 29 11.62 -6.92 0.79
CA THR A 29 10.57 -7.77 0.22
C THR A 29 9.27 -6.97 0.16
N ILE A 30 8.80 -6.70 -1.06
CA ILE A 30 7.59 -5.91 -1.32
C ILE A 30 6.42 -6.84 -1.61
N LEU A 31 5.35 -6.74 -0.82
CA LEU A 31 4.04 -7.29 -1.15
C LEU A 31 3.16 -6.16 -1.70
N ALA A 32 2.81 -6.25 -2.98
CA ALA A 32 1.81 -5.38 -3.60
C ALA A 32 0.52 -6.16 -3.75
N GLU A 33 -0.54 -5.73 -3.07
CA GLU A 33 -1.82 -6.44 -3.03
C GLU A 33 -2.97 -5.47 -3.27
N ARG A 34 -3.85 -5.80 -4.21
CA ARG A 34 -5.03 -4.98 -4.47
C ARG A 34 -6.01 -5.11 -3.30
N SER A 35 -6.42 -3.98 -2.72
CA SER A 35 -7.42 -3.95 -1.64
C SER A 35 -8.19 -2.64 -1.63
N ASP A 36 -9.51 -2.74 -1.57
CA ASP A 36 -10.42 -1.63 -1.31
C ASP A 36 -10.66 -1.46 0.19
N VAL A 37 -10.06 -0.43 0.78
CA VAL A 37 -10.14 -0.16 2.22
C VAL A 37 -11.55 0.21 2.69
N SER A 38 -12.48 0.53 1.79
CA SER A 38 -13.90 0.72 2.13
C SER A 38 -14.64 -0.59 2.38
N LYS A 39 -14.07 -1.73 1.95
CA LYS A 39 -14.69 -3.06 2.05
C LYS A 39 -13.99 -3.90 3.10
N LYS A 40 -14.64 -4.08 4.26
CA LYS A 40 -14.12 -4.90 5.38
C LYS A 40 -13.61 -6.27 4.93
N ALA A 41 -14.36 -6.96 4.07
CA ALA A 41 -13.98 -8.29 3.59
C ALA A 41 -12.66 -8.30 2.80
N GLU A 42 -12.32 -7.20 2.11
CA GLU A 42 -11.05 -7.08 1.41
C GLU A 42 -9.90 -6.78 2.37
N VAL A 43 -10.12 -5.90 3.36
CA VAL A 43 -9.12 -5.61 4.41
C VAL A 43 -8.77 -6.87 5.22
N GLU A 44 -9.75 -7.71 5.56
CA GLU A 44 -9.47 -8.99 6.25
C GLU A 44 -8.67 -9.96 5.37
N LYS A 45 -8.95 -10.02 4.06
CA LYS A 45 -8.15 -10.82 3.12
C LYS A 45 -6.70 -10.31 3.05
N LEU A 46 -6.51 -8.98 2.99
CA LEU A 46 -5.19 -8.37 3.02
C LEU A 46 -4.43 -8.75 4.29
N LYS A 47 -5.08 -8.67 5.46
CA LYS A 47 -4.49 -9.09 6.73
C LYS A 47 -4.01 -10.55 6.71
N VAL A 48 -4.85 -11.48 6.25
CA VAL A 48 -4.48 -12.90 6.11
C VAL A 48 -3.29 -13.07 5.15
N LYS A 49 -3.31 -12.36 4.01
CA LYS A 49 -2.23 -12.39 3.02
C LYS A 49 -0.90 -11.91 3.61
N VAL A 50 -0.91 -10.78 4.32
CA VAL A 50 0.27 -10.21 4.98
C VAL A 50 0.83 -11.18 6.02
N ALA A 51 -0.01 -11.73 6.89
CA ALA A 51 0.41 -12.71 7.90
C ALA A 51 0.97 -13.99 7.27
N SER A 52 0.40 -14.46 6.16
CA SER A 52 0.92 -15.65 5.45
C SER A 52 2.25 -15.40 4.73
N THR A 53 2.48 -14.17 4.27
CA THR A 53 3.67 -13.77 3.51
C THR A 53 4.84 -13.44 4.45
N PHE A 54 4.54 -12.86 5.61
CA PHE A 54 5.52 -12.45 6.62
C PHE A 54 5.17 -13.03 8.01
N PRO A 55 5.18 -14.37 8.18
CA PRO A 55 4.66 -15.03 9.38
C PRO A 55 5.42 -14.70 10.67
N SER A 56 6.68 -14.27 10.55
CA SER A 56 7.55 -13.94 11.68
C SER A 56 7.75 -12.43 11.87
N SER A 57 7.04 -11.60 11.12
CA SER A 57 7.20 -10.15 11.15
C SER A 57 5.99 -9.48 11.82
N ASN A 58 6.24 -8.74 12.90
CA ASN A 58 5.23 -7.86 13.47
C ASN A 58 5.06 -6.61 12.59
N ILE A 59 3.83 -6.11 12.47
CA ILE A 59 3.57 -4.80 11.86
C ILE A 59 4.12 -3.73 12.81
N THR A 60 5.12 -2.99 12.36
CA THR A 60 5.76 -1.92 13.15
C THR A 60 5.24 -0.54 12.82
N LEU A 61 4.65 -0.36 11.62
CA LEU A 61 4.11 0.90 11.13
C LEU A 61 2.90 0.64 10.25
N LEU A 62 1.84 1.44 10.44
CA LEU A 62 0.66 1.46 9.58
C LEU A 62 0.49 2.88 9.03
N MET A 63 0.48 3.00 7.70
CA MET A 63 0.24 4.27 7.00
C MET A 63 -1.14 4.23 6.34
N ALA A 64 -2.17 4.73 7.03
CA ALA A 64 -3.53 4.83 6.52
C ALA A 64 -3.69 6.10 5.66
N ASN A 65 -3.02 6.14 4.51
CA ASN A 65 -2.91 7.35 3.67
C ASN A 65 -3.89 7.39 2.48
N ALA A 66 -4.61 6.30 2.21
CA ALA A 66 -5.58 6.25 1.11
C ALA A 66 -6.73 7.23 1.36
N GLY A 67 -7.06 8.04 0.36
CA GLY A 67 -8.12 9.04 0.44
C GLY A 67 -8.80 9.22 -0.91
N VAL A 68 -10.12 9.44 -0.87
CA VAL A 68 -10.91 9.83 -2.04
C VAL A 68 -11.55 11.19 -1.76
N GLY A 69 -11.32 12.15 -2.65
CA GLY A 69 -11.82 13.51 -2.51
C GLY A 69 -11.34 14.37 -3.67
N GLY A 70 -12.16 15.35 -4.08
CA GLY A 70 -11.72 16.42 -4.97
C GLY A 70 -10.68 17.31 -4.27
N PRO A 71 -10.14 18.34 -4.96
CA PRO A 71 -9.12 19.22 -4.40
C PRO A 71 -9.48 19.66 -2.99
N THR A 72 -8.56 19.39 -2.05
CA THR A 72 -8.69 19.84 -0.66
C THR A 72 -8.32 21.33 -0.61
N LYS A 73 -8.62 22.04 0.49
CA LYS A 73 -8.14 23.42 0.66
C LYS A 73 -6.60 23.57 0.64
N ALA A 74 -5.85 22.46 0.68
CA ALA A 74 -4.39 22.45 0.52
C ALA A 74 -3.95 22.37 -0.96
N SER A 75 -4.88 22.16 -1.90
CA SER A 75 -4.67 22.22 -3.35
C SER A 75 -5.52 23.35 -3.93
N SER A 76 -5.17 24.59 -3.61
CA SER A 76 -5.67 25.74 -4.36
C SER A 76 -4.81 25.92 -5.61
N ASP A 77 -5.36 25.59 -6.78
CA ASP A 77 -4.94 26.13 -8.07
C ASP A 77 -5.37 27.61 -8.18
N GLU A 78 -4.91 28.45 -7.25
CA GLU A 78 -4.90 29.90 -7.41
C GLU A 78 -3.45 30.32 -7.61
N GLY A 79 -2.98 30.13 -8.85
CA GLY A 79 -1.81 30.78 -9.42
C GLY A 79 -2.24 31.75 -10.50
#